data_AF-A0A392QQH9-F1
#
_entry.id   AF-A0A392QQH9-F1
#
_cell.length_a   1.000
_cell.length_b   1.000
_cell.length_c   1.000
_cell.angle_alpha   90.00
_cell.angle_beta   90.00
_cell.angle_gamma   90.00
#
_symmetry.space_group_name_H-M   'P 1'
#
loop_
_entity.id
_entity.type
_entity.pdbx_description
1 polymer ?
#
loop_
_entity_poly.entity_id
_entity_poly.type
_entity_poly.pdbx_seq_one_letter_code
_entity_poly.pdbx_strand_id
1 'polypeptide(L)'
;PGTVGRFDSSNGFRVPHIGWNALQITKDSEILDDVGNRHVYFVHSYRAMPSDDNKEWISSTCDYGDKFIASIRKGNVHAVQFHPEKSGGKFLPLLPISEIFFGIFLFFHVKYPIN
;
A
#
# COMPACT_ATOMS: atom_id res chain seq x y z
N PRO A 1 -5.62 7.89 10.32
CA PRO A 1 -6.98 7.88 9.73
C PRO A 1 -6.89 7.63 8.24
N GLY A 2 -7.87 6.95 7.65
CA GLY A 2 -7.92 6.78 6.21
C GLY A 2 -9.03 5.81 5.83
N THR A 3 -9.46 5.90 4.59
CA THR A 3 -10.56 5.09 4.08
C THR A 3 -9.99 3.96 3.24
N VAL A 4 -10.45 2.73 3.53
CA VAL A 4 -10.17 1.55 2.72
C VAL A 4 -11.38 1.30 1.83
N GLY A 5 -11.14 1.08 0.55
CA GLY A 5 -12.18 0.81 -0.44
C GLY A 5 -11.76 -0.33 -1.37
N ARG A 6 -12.75 -1.04 -1.93
CA ARG A 6 -12.49 -2.05 -2.96
C ARG A 6 -12.11 -1.36 -4.28
N PHE A 7 -11.23 -1.97 -5.08
CA PHE A 7 -11.01 -1.54 -6.47
C PHE A 7 -12.30 -1.52 -7.27
N ASP A 8 -12.47 -0.46 -8.05
CA ASP A 8 -13.59 -0.36 -8.98
C ASP A 8 -13.25 -1.18 -10.24
N SER A 9 -13.97 -2.28 -10.43
CA SER A 9 -13.85 -3.14 -11.60
C SER A 9 -14.66 -2.64 -12.80
N SER A 10 -15.48 -1.59 -12.64
CA SER A 10 -16.32 -1.05 -13.72
C SER A 10 -15.48 -0.46 -14.87
N ASN A 11 -14.29 0.03 -14.57
CA ASN A 11 -13.34 0.59 -15.54
C ASN A 11 -12.53 -0.47 -16.31
N GLY A 12 -12.92 -1.75 -16.26
CA GLY A 12 -12.29 -2.83 -17.02
C GLY A 12 -11.01 -3.42 -16.39
N PHE A 13 -10.60 -2.95 -15.21
CA PHE A 13 -9.49 -3.53 -14.47
C PHE A 13 -9.90 -4.82 -13.75
N ARG A 14 -8.99 -5.82 -13.74
CA ARG A 14 -9.22 -7.07 -13.03
C ARG A 14 -8.99 -6.87 -11.54
N VAL A 15 -9.93 -7.33 -10.73
CA VAL A 15 -9.84 -7.32 -9.25
C VAL A 15 -9.89 -8.76 -8.75
N PRO A 16 -8.94 -9.23 -7.91
CA PRO A 16 -7.86 -8.47 -7.26
C PRO A 16 -6.81 -7.89 -8.22
N HIS A 17 -6.19 -6.78 -7.81
CA HIS A 17 -4.94 -6.29 -8.39
C HIS A 17 -3.86 -7.34 -8.10
N ILE A 18 -3.45 -8.07 -9.14
CA ILE A 18 -2.39 -9.08 -9.07
C ILE A 18 -1.31 -8.71 -10.08
N GLY A 19 -0.08 -8.58 -9.61
CA GLY A 19 1.07 -8.45 -10.47
C GLY A 19 2.09 -7.43 -9.97
N TRP A 20 2.98 -7.08 -10.88
CA TRP A 20 4.09 -6.18 -10.65
C TRP A 20 3.70 -4.78 -11.06
N ASN A 21 3.83 -3.81 -10.15
CA ASN A 21 3.50 -2.41 -10.44
C ASN A 21 4.54 -1.45 -9.87
N ALA A 22 4.70 -0.31 -10.52
CA ALA A 22 5.69 0.70 -10.16
C ALA A 22 5.19 1.56 -8.99
N LEU A 23 6.10 1.89 -8.07
CA LEU A 23 5.84 2.84 -7.00
C LEU A 23 6.09 4.27 -7.46
N GLN A 24 5.25 5.18 -6.99
CA GLN A 24 5.49 6.62 -7.01
C GLN A 24 5.91 7.02 -5.60
N ILE A 25 7.22 7.11 -5.38
CA ILE A 25 7.80 7.45 -4.07
C ILE A 25 7.64 8.96 -3.86
N THR A 26 6.98 9.33 -2.75
CA THR A 26 6.63 10.74 -2.45
C THR A 26 7.42 11.31 -1.28
N LYS A 27 8.00 10.44 -0.44
CA LYS A 27 8.89 10.82 0.65
C LYS A 27 10.04 9.82 0.76
N ASP A 28 11.20 10.30 1.17
CA ASP A 28 12.34 9.45 1.49
C ASP A 28 11.94 8.42 2.55
N SER A 29 12.21 7.17 2.24
CA SER A 29 11.82 6.03 3.07
C SER A 29 12.91 5.00 2.96
N GLU A 30 13.65 4.81 4.05
CA GLU A 30 14.80 3.89 4.12
C GLU A 30 14.47 2.47 3.64
N ILE A 31 13.21 2.05 3.78
CA ILE A 31 12.72 0.74 3.32
C ILE A 31 12.53 0.66 1.80
N LEU A 32 12.47 1.81 1.12
CA LEU A 32 12.23 1.95 -0.33
C LEU A 32 13.48 2.39 -1.09
N ASP A 33 14.58 2.73 -0.41
CA ASP A 33 15.81 3.22 -1.05
C ASP A 33 16.33 2.25 -2.13
N ASP A 34 16.25 0.95 -1.87
CA ASP A 34 16.66 -0.12 -2.79
C ASP A 34 15.59 -0.48 -3.85
N VAL A 35 14.41 0.13 -3.80
CA VAL A 35 13.32 -0.10 -4.77
C VAL A 35 13.56 0.70 -6.05
N GLY A 36 13.99 1.96 -5.96
CA GLY A 36 14.25 2.80 -7.13
C GLY A 36 13.12 2.76 -8.19
N ASN A 37 13.45 2.37 -9.43
CA ASN A 37 12.50 2.20 -10.54
C ASN A 37 11.92 0.77 -10.66
N ARG A 38 12.13 -0.11 -9.68
CA ARG A 38 11.66 -1.49 -9.74
C ARG A 38 10.16 -1.56 -9.52
N HIS A 39 9.56 -2.60 -10.11
CA HIS A 39 8.18 -2.95 -9.81
C HIS A 39 8.15 -3.81 -8.56
N VAL A 40 7.11 -3.65 -7.75
CA VAL A 40 6.85 -4.47 -6.57
C VAL A 40 5.59 -5.29 -6.78
N TYR A 41 5.50 -6.43 -6.10
CA TYR A 41 4.43 -7.41 -6.30
C TYR A 41 3.22 -7.13 -5.41
N PHE A 42 2.05 -6.99 -6.02
CA PHE A 42 0.76 -6.78 -5.37
C PHE A 42 -0.17 -7.99 -5.57
N VAL A 43 -0.98 -8.29 -4.55
CA VAL A 43 -2.13 -9.21 -4.64
C VAL A 43 -3.20 -8.79 -3.63
N HIS A 44 -4.14 -7.93 -4.05
CA HIS A 44 -5.17 -7.38 -3.16
C HIS A 44 -6.42 -6.88 -3.89
N SER A 45 -7.58 -6.96 -3.26
CA SER A 45 -8.86 -6.42 -3.80
C SER A 45 -9.24 -5.06 -3.24
N TYR A 46 -8.65 -4.69 -2.10
CA TYR A 46 -8.93 -3.45 -1.36
C TYR A 46 -7.70 -2.59 -1.29
N ARG A 47 -7.89 -1.28 -1.21
CA ARG A 47 -6.82 -0.28 -1.17
C ARG A 47 -7.12 0.83 -0.17
N ALA A 48 -6.07 1.37 0.44
CA ALA A 48 -6.16 2.61 1.21
C ALA A 48 -6.07 3.82 0.27
N MET A 49 -7.01 4.77 0.43
CA MET A 49 -7.08 5.97 -0.40
C MET A 49 -6.25 7.12 0.21
N PRO A 50 -5.41 7.81 -0.60
CA PRO A 50 -4.76 9.05 -0.19
C PRO A 50 -5.80 10.12 0.19
N SER A 51 -5.55 10.82 1.28
CA SER A 51 -6.34 11.98 1.73
C SER A 51 -5.44 12.99 2.43
N ASP A 52 -5.92 14.21 2.64
CA ASP A 52 -5.14 15.23 3.36
C ASP A 52 -4.81 14.79 4.80
N ASP A 53 -5.71 14.05 5.45
CA ASP A 53 -5.53 13.53 6.82
C ASP A 53 -4.38 12.50 6.95
N ASN A 54 -4.04 11.81 5.86
CA ASN A 54 -3.00 10.76 5.87
C ASN A 54 -1.77 11.11 5.03
N LYS A 55 -1.80 12.25 4.33
CA LYS A 55 -0.72 12.73 3.45
C LYS A 55 0.64 12.72 4.12
N GLU A 56 0.72 13.10 5.39
CA GLU A 56 1.98 13.15 6.12
C GLU A 56 2.62 11.77 6.33
N TRP A 57 1.83 10.69 6.30
CA TRP A 57 2.32 9.35 6.52
C TRP A 57 2.63 8.62 5.21
N ILE A 58 2.18 9.12 4.05
CA ILE A 58 2.39 8.44 2.77
C ILE A 58 3.86 8.53 2.35
N SER A 59 4.52 7.38 2.23
CA SER A 59 5.86 7.27 1.66
C SER A 59 5.85 6.92 0.19
N SER A 60 4.86 6.15 -0.28
CA SER A 60 4.66 5.93 -1.71
C SER A 60 3.21 5.65 -2.07
N THR A 61 2.87 5.95 -3.33
CA THR A 61 1.60 5.62 -3.95
C THR A 61 1.82 4.69 -5.15
N CYS A 62 0.75 4.08 -5.64
CA CYS A 62 0.73 3.29 -6.87
C CYS A 62 -0.59 3.54 -7.59
N ASP A 63 -0.64 3.27 -8.89
CA ASP A 63 -1.82 3.44 -9.73
C ASP A 63 -2.20 2.11 -10.38
N TYR A 64 -3.44 1.68 -10.18
CA TYR A 64 -4.02 0.52 -10.84
C TYR A 64 -5.46 0.86 -11.24
N GLY A 65 -5.59 1.84 -12.14
CA GLY A 65 -6.88 2.44 -12.51
C GLY A 65 -7.36 3.48 -11.49
N ASP A 66 -7.05 3.25 -10.22
CA ASP A 66 -7.20 4.18 -9.12
C ASP A 66 -5.86 4.37 -8.39
N LYS A 67 -5.57 5.61 -8.01
CA LYS A 67 -4.41 5.93 -7.15
C LYS A 67 -4.64 5.40 -5.72
N PHE A 68 -3.62 4.76 -5.16
CA PHE A 68 -3.68 4.21 -3.81
C PHE A 68 -2.38 4.34 -3.03
N ILE A 69 -2.46 4.23 -1.71
CA ILE A 69 -1.31 4.23 -0.81
C ILE A 69 -0.62 2.87 -0.90
N ALA A 70 0.63 2.86 -1.37
CA ALA A 70 1.43 1.65 -1.49
C ALA A 70 2.33 1.43 -0.27
N SER A 71 2.74 2.50 0.41
CA SER A 71 3.45 2.43 1.68
C SER A 71 3.24 3.67 2.55
N ILE A 72 3.40 3.49 3.86
CA ILE A 72 3.41 4.57 4.85
C ILE A 72 4.63 4.51 5.76
N ARG A 73 5.00 5.68 6.28
CA ARG A 73 5.99 5.88 7.34
C ARG A 73 5.48 6.89 8.37
N LYS A 74 5.57 6.54 9.66
CA LYS A 74 5.35 7.47 10.77
C LYS A 74 6.34 7.17 11.89
N GLY A 75 7.36 8.02 12.03
CA GLY A 75 8.47 7.76 12.94
C GLY A 75 9.21 6.49 12.51
N ASN A 76 9.31 5.51 13.41
CA ASN A 76 9.90 4.19 13.21
C ASN A 76 8.91 3.14 12.68
N VAL A 77 7.65 3.50 12.48
CA VAL A 77 6.64 2.58 11.94
C VAL A 77 6.61 2.68 10.42
N HIS A 78 6.75 1.53 9.78
CA HIS A 78 6.71 1.37 8.33
C HIS A 78 5.69 0.29 7.97
N ALA A 79 4.90 0.52 6.93
CA ALA A 79 3.99 -0.49 6.39
C ALA A 79 3.89 -0.39 4.87
N VAL A 80 3.65 -1.53 4.23
CA VAL A 80 3.57 -1.66 2.77
C VAL A 80 2.34 -2.46 2.38
N GLN A 81 1.76 -2.15 1.23
CA GLN A 81 0.64 -2.90 0.65
C GLN A 81 1.11 -4.02 -0.29
N PHE A 82 2.33 -3.90 -0.83
CA PHE A 82 2.97 -4.93 -1.66
C PHE A 82 3.68 -5.98 -0.81
N HIS A 83 4.10 -7.07 -1.45
CA HIS A 83 4.85 -8.17 -0.84
C HIS A 83 6.35 -7.97 -1.03
N PRO A 84 7.08 -7.38 -0.05
CA PRO A 84 8.52 -7.14 -0.17
C PRO A 84 9.30 -8.44 -0.46
N GLU A 85 8.90 -9.55 0.18
CA GLU A 85 9.51 -10.87 0.03
C GLU A 85 9.34 -11.45 -1.38
N LYS A 86 8.26 -11.08 -2.09
CA LYS A 86 8.01 -11.50 -3.47
C LYS A 86 8.55 -10.51 -4.50
N SER A 87 8.97 -9.31 -4.06
CA SER A 87 9.34 -8.21 -4.95
C SER A 87 10.81 -8.21 -5.37
N GLY A 88 11.61 -9.17 -4.91
CA GLY A 88 13.01 -9.35 -5.33
C GLY A 88 13.99 -8.24 -4.91
N GLY A 89 13.50 -7.22 -4.18
CA GLY A 89 14.31 -6.14 -3.61
C GLY A 89 14.89 -6.50 -2.24
N LYS A 90 15.96 -5.81 -1.85
CA LYS A 90 16.41 -5.80 -0.45
C LYS A 90 15.57 -4.78 0.29
N PHE A 91 14.72 -5.26 1.19
CA PHE A 91 13.97 -4.41 2.11
C PHE A 91 14.65 -4.52 3.48
N LEU A 92 14.87 -3.39 4.16
CA LEU A 92 15.26 -3.42 5.56
C LEU A 92 14.26 -4.30 6.34
N PRO A 93 14.66 -4.93 7.46
CA PRO A 93 13.77 -5.73 8.28
C PRO A 93 12.62 -4.84 8.77
N LEU A 94 11.54 -4.85 7.99
CA LEU A 94 10.24 -4.38 8.42
C LEU A 94 9.86 -5.28 9.59
N LEU A 95 9.26 -4.71 10.64
CA LEU A 95 8.45 -5.54 11.52
C LEU A 95 7.50 -6.31 10.60
N PRO A 96 7.58 -7.65 10.56
CA PRO A 96 6.88 -8.41 9.55
C PRO A 96 5.39 -8.26 9.83
N ILE A 97 4.77 -7.38 9.07
CA ILE A 97 3.33 -7.38 8.88
C ILE A 97 3.01 -8.37 7.74
N SER A 98 3.74 -9.49 7.69
CA SER A 98 3.56 -10.57 6.71
C SER A 98 2.29 -11.39 6.96
N GLU A 99 1.61 -11.14 8.07
CA GLU A 99 0.31 -11.73 8.42
C GLU A 99 -0.85 -10.73 8.23
N ILE A 100 -0.75 -9.80 7.28
CA ILE A 100 -1.94 -9.12 6.74
C ILE A 100 -2.40 -9.88 5.49
N PHE A 101 -2.91 -11.09 5.70
CA PHE A 101 -4.00 -11.58 4.86
C PHE A 101 -5.37 -11.01 5.33
N PHE A 102 -5.40 -10.30 6.47
CA PHE A 102 -6.63 -9.72 7.05
C PHE A 102 -6.50 -8.33 7.72
N GLY A 103 -5.29 -7.86 8.03
CA GLY A 103 -5.08 -6.82 9.04
C GLY A 103 -4.70 -5.39 8.61
N ILE A 104 -5.17 -4.85 7.48
CA ILE A 104 -5.21 -3.37 7.27
C ILE A 104 -6.31 -2.75 8.16
N PHE A 105 -6.37 -3.19 9.40
CA PHE A 105 -7.25 -2.69 10.44
C PHE A 105 -6.47 -2.00 11.56
N LEU A 106 -5.14 -2.18 11.64
CA LEU A 106 -4.37 -1.63 12.76
C LEU A 106 -4.07 -0.12 12.65
N PHE A 107 -4.19 0.50 11.47
CA PHE A 107 -3.98 1.95 11.29
C PHE A 107 -5.11 2.70 10.59
N PHE A 108 -6.10 1.97 10.06
CA PHE A 108 -7.26 2.53 9.41
C PHE A 108 -8.46 2.24 10.30
N HIS A 109 -8.98 3.27 10.94
CA HIS A 109 -10.29 3.21 11.58
C HIS A 109 -11.31 3.06 10.44
N VAL A 110 -11.61 1.83 10.08
CA VAL A 110 -12.58 1.51 9.03
C VAL A 110 -13.95 1.93 9.56
N LYS A 111 -14.41 3.12 9.18
CA LYS A 111 -15.81 3.51 9.34
C LYS A 111 -16.63 2.84 8.23
N TYR A 112 -17.09 1.62 8.46
CA TYR A 112 -18.28 1.13 7.76
C TYR A 112 -19.50 1.45 8.63
N PRO A 113 -20.52 2.16 8.11
CA PRO A 113 -21.86 2.02 8.68
C PRO A 113 -22.33 0.60 8.37
N ILE A 114 -22.48 -0.21 9.41
CA ILE A 114 -23.32 -1.41 9.34
C ILE A 114 -24.75 -0.86 9.35
N ASN A 115 -25.49 -1.14 8.28
CA ASN A 115 -26.92 -0.87 8.21
C ASN A 115 -27.65 -1.79 9.19
#